data_AF-A0A843KXF7-F1
#
_entry.id   AF-A0A843KXF7-F1
#
_cell.length_a   1.000
_cell.length_b   1.000
_cell.length_c   1.000
_cell.angle_alpha   90.00
_cell.angle_beta   90.00
_cell.angle_gamma   90.00
#
_symmetry.space_group_name_H-M   'P 1'
#
loop_
_entity.id
_entity.type
_entity.pdbx_description
1 polymer ?
#
loop_
_entity_poly.entity_id
_entity_poly.type
_entity_poly.pdbx_seq_one_letter_code
_entity_poly.pdbx_strand_id
1 'polypeptide(L)'
;MNTKKAAKNLYAALKRRYPACSLLYLSTALCPSHRREKLAHLNKELKDRTPVICVSTQLIEAGIDISFDCVIRSLAGLDSIAQAAGRCNRHGEDARRNVFIVNSSEENLSRLPEIKKGQVQTERVLREYADDPARFDCNLLSPKALARYYLYHYEVQKKEMQYPVSKRNSGFPTDVTLFDLLSRNWAGVKAYMGRFKQRPGYPFCQAFASSGNQFAVIDQDTVSVLVPYGRGKEIIQELATTSYLPATAKLLKEAQQFSVNLYKNEIQSLDNGIYSIGDTGVLALADMYYSPEYGVAPLTDNEPVIF
;
A
#
# COMPACT_ATOMS: atom_id res chain seq x y z
N MET A 1 10.73 4.56 -1.53
CA MET A 1 11.26 3.23 -1.16
C MET A 1 10.16 2.18 -1.26
N ASN A 2 10.49 0.92 -1.54
CA ASN A 2 9.47 -0.14 -1.66
C ASN A 2 9.00 -0.68 -0.30
N THR A 3 9.85 -0.66 0.73
CA THR A 3 9.52 -1.18 2.07
C THR A 3 9.62 -0.10 3.14
N LYS A 4 8.76 -0.20 4.17
CA LYS A 4 8.82 0.70 5.35
C LYS A 4 10.17 0.60 6.06
N LYS A 5 10.73 -0.61 6.19
CA LYS A 5 12.03 -0.86 6.83
C LYS A 5 13.17 -0.13 6.13
N ALA A 6 13.28 -0.28 4.80
CA ALA A 6 14.32 0.42 4.03
C ALA A 6 14.14 1.94 4.07
N ALA A 7 12.89 2.44 4.03
CA ALA A 7 12.59 3.86 4.19
C ALA A 7 13.04 4.40 5.55
N LYS A 8 12.75 3.67 6.63
CA LYS A 8 13.15 4.05 7.99
C LYS A 8 14.67 4.05 8.14
N ASN A 9 15.36 3.01 7.68
CA ASN A 9 16.82 2.92 7.72
C ASN A 9 17.48 4.08 6.96
N LEU A 10 17.01 4.38 5.75
CA LEU A 10 17.51 5.48 4.94
C LEU A 10 17.30 6.83 5.64
N TYR A 11 16.10 7.05 6.19
CA TYR A 11 15.81 8.27 6.93
C TYR A 11 16.73 8.43 8.15
N ALA A 12 16.92 7.39 8.97
CA ALA A 12 17.82 7.43 10.12
C ALA A 12 19.28 7.70 9.71
N ALA A 13 19.75 7.07 8.63
CA ALA A 13 21.09 7.29 8.10
C ALA A 13 21.28 8.73 7.59
N LEU A 14 20.29 9.29 6.88
CA LEU A 14 20.32 10.67 6.40
C LEU A 14 20.29 11.67 7.55
N LYS A 15 19.45 11.45 8.55
CA LYS A 15 19.34 12.30 9.74
C LYS A 15 20.68 12.38 10.48
N ARG A 16 21.35 11.24 10.67
CA ARG A 16 22.68 11.17 11.29
C ARG A 16 23.75 11.85 10.45
N ARG A 17 23.70 11.70 9.13
CA ARG A 17 24.73 12.23 8.22
C ARG A 17 24.57 13.73 7.95
N TYR A 18 23.33 14.23 7.92
CA TYR A 18 22.96 15.59 7.55
C TYR A 18 21.98 16.20 8.57
N PRO A 19 22.39 16.41 9.83
CA PRO A 19 21.49 16.86 10.91
C PRO A 19 20.92 18.27 10.70
N ALA A 20 21.56 19.10 9.87
CA ALA A 20 21.11 20.44 9.54
C ALA A 20 20.10 20.50 8.37
N CYS A 21 19.87 19.38 7.69
CA CYS A 21 18.94 19.32 6.57
C CYS A 21 17.52 19.06 7.05
N SER A 22 16.55 19.78 6.50
CA SER A 22 15.13 19.52 6.73
C SER A 22 14.77 18.15 6.15
N LEU A 23 14.43 17.20 7.02
CA LEU A 23 14.19 15.81 6.66
C LEU A 23 12.81 15.36 7.14
N LEU A 24 11.98 14.87 6.23
CA LEU A 24 10.65 14.35 6.54
C LEU A 24 10.53 12.87 6.21
N TYR A 25 9.87 12.13 7.09
CA TYR A 25 9.47 10.74 6.87
C TYR A 25 7.96 10.64 6.68
N LEU A 26 7.53 10.02 5.58
CA LEU A 26 6.12 9.82 5.26
C LEU A 26 5.84 8.34 4.93
N SER A 27 4.96 7.71 5.72
CA SER A 27 4.52 6.33 5.46
C SER A 27 3.07 6.13 5.89
N THR A 28 2.51 4.97 5.57
CA THR A 28 1.16 4.57 6.00
C THR A 28 1.07 4.22 7.50
N ALA A 29 2.20 4.16 8.23
CA ALA A 29 2.20 4.00 9.68
C ALA A 29 1.80 5.28 10.43
N LEU A 30 1.76 6.42 9.73
CA LEU A 30 1.27 7.70 10.25
C LEU A 30 -0.25 7.79 10.03
N CYS A 31 -1.00 8.19 11.06
CA CYS A 31 -2.44 8.41 10.92
C CYS A 31 -2.74 9.57 9.93
N PRO A 32 -3.94 9.61 9.31
CA PRO A 32 -4.30 10.66 8.35
C PRO A 32 -4.05 12.09 8.84
N SER A 33 -4.38 12.39 10.10
CA SER A 33 -4.16 13.71 10.69
C SER A 33 -2.66 14.06 10.74
N HIS A 34 -1.84 13.14 11.24
CA HIS A 34 -0.39 13.31 11.32
C HIS A 34 0.26 13.47 9.93
N ARG A 35 -0.19 12.68 8.95
CA ARG A 35 0.27 12.83 7.55
C ARG A 35 -0.04 14.21 6.99
N ARG A 36 -1.23 14.74 7.25
CA ARG A 36 -1.64 16.06 6.77
C ARG A 36 -0.74 17.17 7.33
N GLU A 37 -0.40 17.09 8.61
CA GLU A 37 0.50 18.04 9.25
C GLU A 37 1.90 18.02 8.63
N LYS A 38 2.49 16.83 8.47
CA LYS A 38 3.80 16.69 7.79
C LYS A 38 3.78 17.15 6.35
N LEU A 39 2.70 16.89 5.62
CA LEU A 39 2.52 17.35 4.24
C LEU A 39 2.37 18.87 4.16
N ALA A 40 1.65 19.48 5.10
CA ALA A 40 1.53 20.94 5.18
C ALA A 40 2.89 21.60 5.44
N HIS A 41 3.69 21.01 6.34
CA HIS A 41 5.07 21.43 6.58
C HIS A 41 5.94 21.31 5.32
N LEU A 42 5.90 20.15 4.66
CA LEU A 42 6.63 19.91 3.41
C LEU A 42 6.25 20.94 2.33
N ASN A 43 4.95 21.19 2.13
CA ASN A 43 4.48 22.16 1.14
C ASN A 43 4.97 23.59 1.44
N LYS A 44 5.05 23.95 2.72
CA LYS A 44 5.61 25.23 3.12
C LYS A 44 7.10 25.33 2.76
N GLU A 45 7.89 24.32 3.12
CA GLU A 45 9.33 24.26 2.81
C GLU A 45 9.60 24.32 1.30
N LEU A 46 8.82 23.57 0.50
CA LEU A 46 8.91 23.60 -0.96
C LEU A 46 8.58 24.98 -1.54
N LYS A 47 7.54 25.64 -1.02
CA LYS A 47 7.14 26.99 -1.45
C LYS A 47 8.19 28.04 -1.09
N ASP A 48 8.80 27.91 0.07
CA ASP A 48 9.84 28.82 0.57
C ASP A 48 11.21 28.52 -0.08
N ARG A 49 11.30 27.50 -0.94
CA ARG A 49 12.53 27.01 -1.59
C ARG A 49 13.62 26.62 -0.58
N THR A 50 13.20 26.15 0.58
CA THR A 50 14.09 25.60 1.60
C THR A 50 14.53 24.19 1.17
N PRO A 51 15.83 23.85 1.24
CA PRO A 51 16.31 22.50 0.94
C PRO A 51 15.68 21.46 1.88
N VAL A 52 14.83 20.61 1.32
CA VAL A 52 14.08 19.59 2.06
C VAL A 52 14.24 18.22 1.39
N ILE A 53 14.46 17.19 2.22
CA ILE A 53 14.49 15.79 1.78
C ILE A 53 13.27 15.08 2.35
N CYS A 54 12.47 14.47 1.48
CA CYS A 54 11.35 13.64 1.88
C CYS A 54 11.65 12.16 1.59
N VAL A 55 11.70 11.34 2.64
CA VAL A 55 11.79 9.88 2.52
C VAL A 55 10.41 9.29 2.70
N SER A 56 9.90 8.63 1.66
CA SER A 56 8.58 8.01 1.70
C SER A 56 8.54 6.60 1.08
N THR A 57 7.51 5.84 1.47
CA THR A 57 7.08 4.64 0.74
C THR A 57 6.20 5.03 -0.46
N GLN A 58 5.33 4.15 -0.94
CA GLN A 58 4.39 4.41 -2.05
C GLN A 58 3.34 5.50 -1.77
N LEU A 59 3.34 6.11 -0.57
CA LEU A 59 2.32 7.06 -0.15
C LEU A 59 2.28 8.32 -1.04
N ILE A 60 3.43 8.77 -1.54
CA ILE A 60 3.54 10.01 -2.33
C ILE A 60 3.33 9.80 -3.84
N GLU A 61 3.13 8.56 -4.30
CA GLU A 61 3.03 8.24 -5.73
C GLU A 61 1.69 8.74 -6.33
N ALA A 62 0.60 8.67 -5.56
CA ALA A 62 -0.74 9.08 -5.99
C ALA A 62 -1.46 9.93 -4.94
N GLY A 63 -2.28 10.88 -5.40
CA GLY A 63 -3.22 11.62 -4.53
C GLY A 63 -2.63 12.75 -3.69
N ILE A 64 -1.36 13.11 -3.87
CA ILE A 64 -0.70 14.23 -3.16
C ILE A 64 -0.14 15.23 -4.17
N ASP A 65 -0.48 16.51 -4.04
CA ASP A 65 0.01 17.57 -4.91
C ASP A 65 1.32 18.15 -4.37
N ILE A 66 2.44 17.55 -4.78
CA ILE A 66 3.80 17.95 -4.44
C ILE A 66 4.68 17.88 -5.68
N SER A 67 5.63 18.80 -5.77
CA SER A 67 6.62 18.89 -6.84
C SER A 67 8.02 18.96 -6.23
N PHE A 68 8.91 18.07 -6.65
CA PHE A 68 10.31 18.04 -6.23
C PHE A 68 11.25 18.32 -7.41
N ASP A 69 12.42 18.88 -7.12
CA ASP A 69 13.50 19.08 -8.09
C ASP A 69 14.17 17.78 -8.53
N CYS A 70 14.12 16.77 -7.67
CA CYS A 70 14.77 15.48 -7.88
C CYS A 70 13.96 14.38 -7.21
N VAL A 71 13.82 13.24 -7.90
CA VAL A 71 13.18 12.04 -7.34
C VAL A 71 14.15 10.88 -7.41
N ILE A 72 14.32 10.17 -6.29
CA ILE A 72 15.07 8.92 -6.21
C ILE A 72 14.07 7.82 -5.85
N ARG A 73 13.90 6.85 -6.75
CA ARG A 73 12.92 5.77 -6.61
C ARG A 73 13.62 4.42 -6.58
N SER A 74 13.33 3.59 -5.56
CA SER A 74 13.76 2.19 -5.61
C SER A 74 13.19 1.52 -6.86
N LEU A 75 13.93 0.61 -7.49
CA LEU A 75 13.44 -0.17 -8.62
C LEU A 75 12.10 -0.82 -8.26
N ALA A 76 11.10 -0.68 -9.11
CA ALA A 76 9.74 -1.18 -8.90
C ALA A 76 9.08 -1.46 -10.25
N GLY A 77 7.76 -1.64 -10.29
CA GLY A 77 7.01 -1.60 -11.55
C GLY A 77 7.25 -0.29 -12.31
N LEU A 78 7.28 -0.36 -13.65
CA LEU A 78 7.55 0.81 -14.49
C LEU A 78 6.47 1.89 -14.33
N ASP A 79 5.25 1.47 -14.03
CA ASP A 79 4.12 2.31 -13.68
C ASP A 79 4.32 3.04 -12.34
N SER A 80 4.78 2.36 -11.29
CA SER A 80 5.15 3.02 -10.02
C SER A 80 6.28 4.02 -10.22
N ILE A 81 7.26 3.71 -11.07
CA ILE A 81 8.35 4.63 -11.43
C ILE A 81 7.79 5.85 -12.18
N ALA A 82 6.89 5.65 -13.14
CA ALA A 82 6.24 6.74 -13.87
C ALA A 82 5.42 7.64 -12.95
N GLN A 83 4.68 7.07 -11.99
CA GLN A 83 3.92 7.82 -10.99
C GLN A 83 4.83 8.68 -10.10
N ALA A 84 5.95 8.11 -9.63
CA ALA A 84 6.94 8.85 -8.86
C ALA A 84 7.62 9.95 -9.70
N ALA A 85 7.95 9.65 -10.96
CA ALA A 85 8.52 10.62 -11.90
C ALA A 85 7.56 11.79 -12.15
N GLY A 86 6.24 11.55 -12.15
CA GLY A 86 5.22 12.61 -12.24
C GLY A 86 5.12 13.55 -11.04
N ARG A 87 5.93 13.32 -9.98
CA ARG A 87 6.14 14.25 -8.85
C ARG A 87 7.44 15.04 -8.97
N CYS A 88 8.28 14.71 -9.94
CA CYS A 88 9.45 15.51 -10.28
C CYS A 88 9.04 16.58 -11.28
N ASN A 89 9.35 17.85 -10.99
CA ASN A 89 9.02 18.97 -11.88
C ASN A 89 7.54 19.01 -12.31
N ARG A 90 6.63 18.73 -11.37
CA ARG A 90 5.20 18.58 -11.63
C ARG A 90 4.55 19.87 -12.14
N HIS A 91 5.06 21.02 -11.71
CA HIS A 91 4.58 22.34 -12.14
C HIS A 91 5.24 22.84 -13.43
N GLY A 92 6.17 22.07 -14.02
CA GLY A 92 6.84 22.43 -15.27
C GLY A 92 7.73 23.67 -15.17
N GLU A 93 8.31 23.92 -13.98
CA GLU A 93 9.19 25.07 -13.74
C GLU A 93 10.48 24.98 -14.58
N ASP A 94 10.92 23.76 -14.89
CA ASP A 94 12.09 23.50 -15.73
C ASP A 94 11.76 22.69 -16.98
N ALA A 95 12.63 22.74 -17.98
CA ALA A 95 12.50 21.91 -19.18
C ALA A 95 12.68 20.40 -18.86
N ARG A 96 13.62 20.06 -17.96
CA ARG A 96 13.94 18.68 -17.55
C ARG A 96 14.50 18.65 -16.14
N ARG A 97 14.16 17.60 -15.38
CA ARG A 97 14.74 17.26 -14.07
C ARG A 97 15.04 15.77 -14.00
N ASN A 98 15.87 15.39 -13.04
CA ASN A 98 16.41 14.03 -12.95
C ASN A 98 15.54 13.16 -12.05
N VAL A 99 15.27 11.94 -12.54
CA VAL A 99 14.68 10.85 -11.77
C VAL A 99 15.67 9.70 -11.76
N PHE A 100 16.11 9.29 -10.58
CA PHE A 100 17.07 8.21 -10.40
C PHE A 100 16.36 6.93 -9.96
N ILE A 101 16.67 5.82 -10.61
CA ILE A 101 16.20 4.49 -10.21
C ILE A 101 17.34 3.78 -9.49
N VAL A 102 17.10 3.30 -8.26
CA VAL A 102 18.11 2.62 -7.45
C VAL A 102 17.67 1.19 -7.15
N ASN A 103 18.52 0.23 -7.45
CA ASN A 103 18.30 -1.16 -7.02
C ASN A 103 19.04 -1.38 -5.69
N SER A 104 18.31 -1.34 -4.58
CA SER A 104 18.88 -1.48 -3.23
C SER A 104 18.85 -2.95 -2.78
N SER A 105 20.01 -3.46 -2.37
CA SER A 105 20.15 -4.81 -1.79
C SER A 105 19.51 -4.93 -0.39
N GLU A 106 19.19 -3.82 0.27
CA GLU A 106 18.54 -3.83 1.58
C GLU A 106 17.03 -4.13 1.51
N GLU A 107 16.41 -4.06 0.33
CA GLU A 107 14.97 -4.27 0.17
C GLU A 107 14.63 -5.77 0.04
N ASN A 108 14.12 -6.36 1.13
CA ASN A 108 13.57 -7.72 1.09
C ASN A 108 12.10 -7.70 0.62
N LEU A 109 11.87 -8.08 -0.63
CA LEU A 109 10.54 -8.13 -1.26
C LEU A 109 9.87 -9.51 -1.19
N SER A 110 10.35 -10.42 -0.33
CA SER A 110 9.72 -11.75 -0.15
C SER A 110 8.22 -11.67 0.18
N ARG A 111 7.80 -10.60 0.87
CA ARG A 111 6.42 -10.34 1.27
C ARG A 111 5.64 -9.43 0.32
N LEU A 112 6.28 -8.97 -0.77
CA LEU A 112 5.70 -8.06 -1.76
C LEU A 112 5.86 -8.68 -3.17
N PRO A 113 5.19 -9.81 -3.44
CA PRO A 113 5.40 -10.58 -4.67
C PRO A 113 5.03 -9.79 -5.92
N GLU A 114 4.03 -8.91 -5.87
CA GLU A 114 3.64 -8.06 -6.99
C GLU A 114 4.74 -7.06 -7.36
N ILE A 115 5.32 -6.37 -6.36
CA ILE A 115 6.45 -5.46 -6.60
C ILE A 115 7.63 -6.23 -7.17
N LYS A 116 7.94 -7.42 -6.63
CA LYS A 116 9.03 -8.27 -7.12
C LYS A 116 8.80 -8.69 -8.58
N LYS A 117 7.59 -9.14 -8.94
CA LYS A 117 7.22 -9.45 -10.33
C LYS A 117 7.38 -8.23 -11.23
N GLY A 118 6.91 -7.07 -10.77
CA GLY A 118 7.04 -5.78 -11.45
C GLY A 118 8.49 -5.39 -11.72
N GLN A 119 9.37 -5.47 -10.71
CA GLN A 119 10.81 -5.18 -10.84
C GLN A 119 11.46 -5.99 -11.96
N VAL A 120 11.22 -7.30 -12.00
CA VAL A 120 11.80 -8.19 -13.03
C VAL A 120 11.39 -7.74 -14.43
N GLN A 121 10.13 -7.35 -14.61
CA GLN A 121 9.66 -6.87 -15.92
C GLN A 121 10.21 -5.48 -16.25
N THR A 122 10.35 -4.59 -15.26
CA THR A 122 10.99 -3.29 -15.42
C THR A 122 12.46 -3.45 -15.83
N GLU A 123 13.23 -4.30 -15.16
CA GLU A 123 14.64 -4.57 -15.53
C GLU A 123 14.78 -5.10 -16.96
N ARG A 124 13.82 -5.89 -17.42
CA ARG A 124 13.76 -6.34 -18.80
C ARG A 124 13.54 -5.16 -19.77
N VAL A 125 12.57 -4.29 -19.47
CA VAL A 125 12.32 -3.09 -20.30
C VAL A 125 13.50 -2.13 -20.28
N LEU A 126 14.17 -1.95 -19.12
CA LEU A 126 15.37 -1.12 -19.00
C LEU A 126 16.52 -1.64 -19.87
N ARG A 127 16.73 -2.96 -19.93
CA ARG A 127 17.73 -3.57 -20.82
C ARG A 127 17.38 -3.37 -22.28
N GLU A 128 16.13 -3.67 -22.67
CA GLU A 128 15.67 -3.44 -24.04
C GLU A 128 15.79 -1.97 -24.45
N TYR A 129 15.58 -1.03 -23.53
CA TYR A 129 15.77 0.40 -23.75
C TYR A 129 17.25 0.78 -23.92
N ALA A 130 18.14 0.19 -23.13
CA ALA A 130 19.58 0.42 -23.25
C ALA A 130 20.13 -0.09 -24.60
N ASP A 131 19.59 -1.21 -25.10
CA ASP A 131 19.98 -1.80 -26.37
C ASP A 131 19.46 -1.01 -27.58
N ASP A 132 18.19 -0.57 -27.55
CA ASP A 132 17.56 0.22 -28.62
C ASP A 132 16.58 1.27 -28.06
N PRO A 133 17.06 2.50 -27.75
CA PRO A 133 16.20 3.58 -27.28
C PRO A 133 15.16 4.03 -28.31
N ALA A 134 15.45 3.89 -29.61
CA ALA A 134 14.57 4.36 -30.68
C ALA A 134 13.25 3.57 -30.73
N ARG A 135 13.29 2.29 -30.34
CA ARG A 135 12.11 1.44 -30.16
C ARG A 135 11.08 2.02 -29.18
N PHE A 136 11.53 2.81 -28.21
CA PHE A 136 10.73 3.42 -27.17
C PHE A 136 10.65 4.95 -27.30
N ASP A 137 10.77 5.47 -28.52
CA ASP A 137 10.69 6.91 -28.81
C ASP A 137 11.75 7.75 -28.05
N CYS A 138 12.90 7.14 -27.74
CA CYS A 138 13.96 7.73 -26.91
C CYS A 138 13.45 8.23 -25.54
N ASN A 139 12.37 7.62 -25.03
CA ASN A 139 11.76 7.95 -23.75
C ASN A 139 11.37 6.66 -23.00
N LEU A 140 12.02 6.43 -21.86
CA LEU A 140 11.79 5.26 -21.02
C LEU A 140 10.36 5.17 -20.46
N LEU A 141 9.65 6.30 -20.38
CA LEU A 141 8.26 6.38 -19.94
C LEU A 141 7.30 6.61 -21.12
N SER A 142 7.72 6.30 -22.36
CA SER A 142 6.83 6.38 -23.52
C SER A 142 5.66 5.41 -23.40
N PRO A 143 4.52 5.69 -24.07
CA PRO A 143 3.40 4.74 -24.15
C PRO A 143 3.83 3.36 -24.67
N LYS A 144 4.84 3.29 -25.56
CA LYS A 144 5.40 2.03 -26.07
C LYS A 144 6.13 1.25 -24.98
N ALA A 145 6.94 1.92 -24.16
CA ALA A 145 7.65 1.29 -23.04
C ALA A 145 6.67 0.77 -21.98
N LEU A 146 5.66 1.57 -21.63
CA LEU A 146 4.61 1.17 -20.70
C LEU A 146 3.77 0.00 -21.24
N ALA A 147 3.36 0.03 -22.51
CA ALA A 147 2.65 -1.08 -23.13
C ALA A 147 3.49 -2.37 -23.12
N ARG A 148 4.80 -2.26 -23.37
CA ARG A 148 5.73 -3.39 -23.33
C ARG A 148 5.88 -3.96 -21.91
N TYR A 149 5.99 -3.10 -20.91
CA TYR A 149 6.00 -3.49 -19.51
C TYR A 149 4.72 -4.25 -19.14
N TYR A 150 3.55 -3.69 -19.46
CA TYR A 150 2.27 -4.32 -19.14
C TYR A 150 2.08 -5.67 -19.84
N LEU A 151 2.52 -5.80 -21.10
CA LEU A 151 2.52 -7.08 -21.81
C LEU A 151 3.28 -8.16 -21.01
N TYR A 152 4.50 -7.85 -20.55
CA TYR A 152 5.30 -8.78 -19.76
C TYR A 152 4.68 -9.05 -18.38
N HIS A 153 4.17 -8.00 -17.74
CA HIS A 153 3.58 -8.06 -16.42
C HIS A 153 2.34 -8.95 -16.40
N TYR A 154 1.44 -8.81 -17.36
CA TYR A 154 0.22 -9.61 -17.44
C TYR A 154 0.47 -11.04 -17.92
N GLU A 155 1.43 -11.27 -18.83
CA GLU A 155 1.70 -12.64 -19.30
C GLU A 155 2.17 -13.55 -18.17
N VAL A 156 3.02 -13.05 -17.25
CA VAL A 156 3.48 -13.84 -16.10
C VAL A 156 2.37 -14.09 -15.07
N GLN A 157 1.31 -13.28 -15.08
CA GLN A 157 0.19 -13.35 -14.13
C GLN A 157 -1.09 -13.93 -14.74
N LYS A 158 -1.04 -14.38 -15.99
CA LYS A 158 -2.19 -14.86 -16.76
C LYS A 158 -3.03 -15.94 -16.05
N LYS A 159 -2.38 -16.79 -15.26
CA LYS A 159 -3.07 -17.83 -14.46
C LYS A 159 -3.84 -17.25 -13.26
N GLU A 160 -3.33 -16.18 -12.66
CA GLU A 160 -3.94 -15.49 -11.51
C GLU A 160 -5.13 -14.64 -11.96
N MET A 161 -5.12 -14.13 -13.21
CA MET A 161 -6.20 -13.31 -13.79
C MET A 161 -7.53 -14.05 -14.00
N GLN A 162 -7.56 -15.38 -13.85
CA GLN A 162 -8.82 -16.13 -13.80
C GLN A 162 -9.48 -16.07 -12.41
N TYR A 163 -8.77 -15.53 -11.40
CA TYR A 163 -9.18 -15.48 -9.99
C TYR A 163 -9.45 -16.89 -9.45
N PRO A 164 -8.40 -17.71 -9.28
CA PRO A 164 -8.53 -19.07 -8.77
C PRO A 164 -9.06 -19.06 -7.33
N VAL A 165 -10.03 -19.93 -7.06
CA VAL A 165 -10.64 -20.16 -5.75
C VAL A 165 -10.33 -21.59 -5.34
N SER A 166 -9.57 -21.75 -4.25
CA SER A 166 -9.19 -23.07 -3.78
C SER A 166 -10.33 -23.79 -3.06
N LYS A 167 -10.48 -25.09 -3.30
CA LYS A 167 -11.43 -25.96 -2.59
C LYS A 167 -11.28 -25.95 -1.07
N ARG A 168 -10.08 -25.65 -0.54
CA ARG A 168 -9.79 -25.71 0.90
C ARG A 168 -10.62 -24.72 1.72
N ASN A 169 -10.94 -23.55 1.15
CA ASN A 169 -11.54 -22.44 1.89
C ASN A 169 -12.83 -21.90 1.26
N SER A 170 -13.39 -22.59 0.26
CA SER A 170 -14.49 -22.05 -0.56
C SER A 170 -15.79 -22.84 -0.51
N GLY A 171 -15.80 -24.02 0.12
CA GLY A 171 -16.95 -24.92 0.11
C GLY A 171 -17.21 -25.60 -1.23
N PHE A 172 -16.38 -25.36 -2.26
CA PHE A 172 -16.46 -26.07 -3.53
C PHE A 172 -15.76 -27.44 -3.46
N PRO A 173 -16.25 -28.45 -4.20
CA PRO A 173 -15.63 -29.78 -4.21
C PRO A 173 -14.28 -29.83 -4.96
N THR A 174 -14.02 -28.85 -5.83
CA THR A 174 -12.80 -28.73 -6.63
C THR A 174 -12.33 -27.29 -6.67
N ASP A 175 -11.07 -27.07 -7.06
CA ASP A 175 -10.62 -25.72 -7.36
C ASP A 175 -11.42 -25.19 -8.56
N VAL A 176 -11.88 -23.96 -8.44
CA VAL A 176 -12.67 -23.26 -9.47
C VAL A 176 -12.05 -21.90 -9.72
N THR A 177 -12.59 -21.15 -10.69
CA THR A 177 -12.16 -19.77 -10.95
C THR A 177 -13.39 -18.88 -10.89
N LEU A 178 -13.28 -17.67 -10.34
CA LEU A 178 -14.41 -16.72 -10.36
C LEU A 178 -14.83 -16.44 -11.80
N PHE A 179 -13.87 -16.42 -12.74
CA PHE A 179 -14.16 -16.30 -14.16
C PHE A 179 -15.07 -17.43 -14.69
N ASP A 180 -14.80 -18.70 -14.34
CA ASP A 180 -15.67 -19.82 -14.72
C ASP A 180 -17.05 -19.71 -14.04
N LEU A 181 -17.08 -19.41 -12.73
CA LEU A 181 -18.33 -19.30 -11.96
C LEU A 181 -19.26 -18.20 -12.51
N LEU A 182 -18.70 -17.07 -12.95
CA LEU A 182 -19.44 -15.95 -13.55
C LEU A 182 -19.76 -16.16 -15.04
N SER A 183 -19.19 -17.19 -15.68
CA SER A 183 -19.42 -17.50 -17.09
C SER A 183 -20.28 -18.74 -17.28
N ARG A 184 -19.66 -19.92 -17.43
CA ARG A 184 -20.36 -21.18 -17.72
C ARG A 184 -20.67 -21.99 -16.46
N ASN A 185 -19.99 -21.68 -15.35
CA ASN A 185 -20.02 -22.44 -14.10
C ASN A 185 -19.91 -23.95 -14.38
N TRP A 186 -18.83 -24.34 -15.04
CA TRP A 186 -18.71 -25.70 -15.56
C TRP A 186 -18.69 -26.74 -14.44
N ALA A 187 -18.13 -26.38 -13.28
CA ALA A 187 -18.17 -27.20 -12.08
C ALA A 187 -19.61 -27.51 -11.63
N GLY A 188 -20.47 -26.50 -11.54
CA GLY A 188 -21.88 -26.66 -11.18
C GLY A 188 -22.68 -27.43 -12.23
N VAL A 189 -22.47 -27.12 -13.51
CA VAL A 189 -23.14 -27.81 -14.63
C VAL A 189 -22.77 -29.29 -14.66
N LYS A 190 -21.49 -29.63 -14.50
CA LYS A 190 -21.03 -31.02 -14.42
C LYS A 190 -21.64 -31.77 -13.23
N ALA A 191 -21.69 -31.13 -12.06
CA ALA A 191 -22.30 -31.73 -10.88
C ALA A 191 -23.80 -32.03 -11.09
N TYR A 192 -24.54 -31.09 -11.70
CA TYR A 192 -25.94 -31.27 -12.04
C TYR A 192 -26.15 -32.41 -13.05
N MET A 193 -25.38 -32.41 -14.15
CA MET A 193 -25.44 -33.47 -15.16
C MET A 193 -25.08 -34.85 -14.58
N GLY A 194 -24.13 -34.90 -13.65
CA GLY A 194 -23.76 -36.15 -12.96
C GLY A 194 -24.94 -36.76 -12.19
N ARG A 195 -25.70 -35.91 -11.48
CA ARG A 195 -26.83 -36.31 -10.62
C ARG A 195 -28.12 -36.57 -11.39
N PHE A 196 -28.47 -35.69 -12.32
CA PHE A 196 -29.77 -35.71 -13.01
C PHE A 196 -29.69 -36.28 -14.43
N LYS A 197 -28.49 -36.61 -14.93
CA LYS A 197 -28.24 -37.14 -16.28
C LYS A 197 -28.76 -36.27 -17.43
N GLN A 198 -29.07 -35.00 -17.15
CA GLN A 198 -29.55 -34.01 -18.10
C GLN A 198 -28.87 -32.66 -17.86
N ARG A 199 -28.90 -31.77 -18.86
CA ARG A 199 -28.41 -30.39 -18.69
C ARG A 199 -29.40 -29.57 -17.86
N PRO A 200 -28.93 -28.57 -17.09
CA PRO A 200 -29.83 -27.61 -16.44
C PRO A 200 -30.73 -26.94 -17.48
N GLY A 201 -32.04 -26.91 -17.22
CA GLY A 201 -33.02 -26.24 -18.09
C GLY A 201 -33.14 -24.73 -17.84
N TYR A 202 -32.26 -24.15 -17.03
CA TYR A 202 -32.26 -22.72 -16.71
C TYR A 202 -31.48 -21.93 -17.78
N PRO A 203 -31.92 -20.72 -18.14
CA PRO A 203 -31.20 -19.86 -19.08
C PRO A 203 -29.85 -19.39 -18.53
N PHE A 204 -29.68 -19.36 -17.21
CA PHE A 204 -28.47 -18.92 -16.51
C PHE A 204 -27.98 -20.01 -15.57
N CYS A 205 -26.70 -20.36 -15.69
CA CYS A 205 -26.01 -21.34 -14.84
C CYS A 205 -24.96 -20.69 -13.94
N GLN A 206 -24.74 -19.38 -14.07
CA GLN A 206 -23.75 -18.61 -13.34
C GLN A 206 -23.98 -18.69 -11.82
N ALA A 207 -22.90 -18.88 -11.07
CA ALA A 207 -22.95 -18.92 -9.61
C ALA A 207 -22.71 -17.53 -9.01
N PHE A 208 -23.58 -16.56 -9.29
CA PHE A 208 -23.40 -15.17 -8.85
C PHE A 208 -23.28 -15.04 -7.32
N ALA A 209 -24.18 -15.69 -6.57
CA ALA A 209 -24.16 -15.65 -5.10
C ALA A 209 -22.87 -16.24 -4.53
N SER A 210 -22.44 -17.40 -5.06
CA SER A 210 -21.22 -18.06 -4.60
C SER A 210 -19.96 -17.29 -5.01
N SER A 211 -19.95 -16.67 -6.20
CA SER A 211 -18.88 -15.78 -6.65
C SER A 211 -18.78 -14.56 -5.76
N GLY A 212 -19.92 -13.93 -5.42
CA GLY A 212 -19.97 -12.80 -4.50
C GLY A 212 -19.44 -13.11 -3.10
N ASN A 213 -19.75 -14.31 -2.57
CA ASN A 213 -19.25 -14.74 -1.26
C ASN A 213 -17.74 -15.04 -1.25
N GLN A 214 -17.16 -15.38 -2.40
CA GLN A 214 -15.73 -15.69 -2.53
C GLN A 214 -14.91 -14.49 -3.02
N PHE A 215 -15.56 -13.47 -3.57
CA PHE A 215 -14.90 -12.30 -4.12
C PHE A 215 -14.61 -11.28 -3.02
N ALA A 216 -13.35 -10.92 -2.88
CA ALA A 216 -12.91 -9.77 -2.12
C ALA A 216 -12.28 -8.76 -3.09
N VAL A 217 -12.80 -7.52 -3.11
CA VAL A 217 -12.20 -6.42 -3.91
C VAL A 217 -10.80 -6.11 -3.40
N ILE A 218 -10.64 -6.13 -2.08
CA ILE A 218 -9.38 -5.98 -1.35
C ILE A 218 -9.41 -7.05 -0.26
N ASP A 219 -8.41 -7.91 -0.18
CA ASP A 219 -8.20 -8.79 0.96
C ASP A 219 -7.89 -7.92 2.18
N GLN A 220 -8.91 -7.50 2.92
CA GLN A 220 -8.76 -6.69 4.13
C GLN A 220 -8.30 -7.58 5.29
N ASP A 221 -7.06 -8.01 5.23
CA ASP A 221 -6.36 -8.70 6.31
C ASP A 221 -5.74 -7.70 7.31
N THR A 222 -6.28 -6.49 7.34
CA THR A 222 -5.85 -5.38 8.19
C THR A 222 -6.88 -5.07 9.26
N VAL A 223 -6.40 -4.74 10.45
CA VAL A 223 -7.22 -4.27 11.55
C VAL A 223 -7.02 -2.77 11.73
N SER A 224 -8.12 -2.03 11.85
CA SER A 224 -8.06 -0.59 12.15
C SER A 224 -7.79 -0.37 13.63
N VAL A 225 -6.72 0.35 13.94
CA VAL A 225 -6.30 0.65 15.31
C VAL A 225 -6.25 2.16 15.50
N LEU A 226 -6.89 2.65 16.55
CA LEU A 226 -6.88 4.05 16.96
C LEU A 226 -5.53 4.39 17.60
N VAL A 227 -4.88 5.46 17.13
CA VAL A 227 -3.56 5.87 17.63
C VAL A 227 -3.63 7.09 18.53
N PRO A 228 -2.76 7.18 19.55
CA PRO A 228 -2.74 8.28 20.50
C PRO A 228 -1.99 9.50 19.94
N TYR A 229 -2.47 10.07 18.82
CA TYR A 229 -1.89 11.27 18.21
C TYR A 229 -2.86 12.46 18.27
N GLY A 230 -2.43 13.59 18.85
CA GLY A 230 -3.28 14.78 19.02
C GLY A 230 -4.63 14.44 19.66
N ARG A 231 -5.73 14.86 19.03
CA ARG A 231 -7.12 14.56 19.43
C ARG A 231 -7.42 13.05 19.52
N GLY A 232 -6.62 12.19 18.89
CA GLY A 232 -6.72 10.74 19.05
C GLY A 232 -6.59 10.26 20.51
N LYS A 233 -5.74 10.92 21.33
CA LYS A 233 -5.61 10.62 22.77
C LYS A 233 -6.92 10.86 23.53
N GLU A 234 -7.54 11.99 23.25
CA GLU A 234 -8.79 12.42 23.87
C GLU A 234 -9.95 11.52 23.42
N ILE A 235 -10.01 11.15 22.13
CA ILE A 235 -11.02 10.21 21.61
C ILE A 235 -10.91 8.84 22.27
N ILE A 236 -9.70 8.32 22.52
CA ILE A 236 -9.52 7.04 23.22
C ILE A 236 -10.12 7.10 24.63
N GLN A 237 -9.90 8.20 25.35
CA GLN A 237 -10.43 8.40 26.71
C GLN A 237 -11.95 8.59 26.72
N GLU A 238 -12.47 9.39 25.77
CA GLU A 238 -13.90 9.62 25.62
C GLU A 238 -14.64 8.32 25.25
N LEU A 239 -14.08 7.49 24.36
CA LEU A 239 -14.65 6.18 24.03
C LEU A 239 -14.61 5.19 25.20
N ALA A 240 -13.61 5.27 26.07
CA ALA A 240 -13.53 4.42 27.27
C ALA A 240 -14.59 4.77 28.33
N THR A 241 -15.09 6.00 28.32
CA THR A 241 -16.03 6.52 29.33
C THR A 241 -17.46 6.65 28.84
N THR A 242 -17.67 6.65 27.51
CA THR A 242 -18.99 6.87 26.91
C THR A 242 -19.82 5.59 26.85
N SER A 243 -20.94 5.57 27.56
CA SER A 243 -21.95 4.49 27.47
C SER A 243 -23.09 4.77 26.47
N TYR A 244 -23.06 5.91 25.76
CA TYR A 244 -24.16 6.39 24.91
C TYR A 244 -23.89 6.26 23.40
N LEU A 245 -24.67 5.41 22.72
CA LEU A 245 -24.45 4.99 21.31
C LEU A 245 -24.36 6.14 20.27
N PRO A 246 -25.23 7.17 20.26
CA PRO A 246 -25.10 8.27 19.29
C PRO A 246 -23.83 9.12 19.47
N ALA A 247 -23.38 9.31 20.71
CA ALA A 247 -22.11 9.99 20.98
C ALA A 247 -20.92 9.14 20.49
N THR A 248 -20.98 7.82 20.71
CA THR A 248 -20.01 6.86 20.18
C THR A 248 -19.88 6.93 18.66
N ALA A 249 -21.00 7.02 17.92
CA ALA A 249 -20.97 7.12 16.46
C ALA A 249 -20.25 8.38 15.94
N LYS A 250 -20.46 9.52 16.59
CA LYS A 250 -19.75 10.77 16.26
C LYS A 250 -18.25 10.64 16.53
N LEU A 251 -17.88 10.09 17.70
CA LEU A 251 -16.49 9.85 18.07
C LEU A 251 -15.81 8.89 17.10
N LEU A 252 -16.47 7.81 16.69
CA LEU A 252 -15.95 6.86 15.70
C LEU A 252 -15.68 7.53 14.34
N LYS A 253 -16.55 8.46 13.91
CA LYS A 253 -16.33 9.21 12.67
C LYS A 253 -15.09 10.10 12.76
N GLU A 254 -14.88 10.76 13.89
CA GLU A 254 -13.68 11.57 14.14
C GLU A 254 -12.42 10.69 14.29
N ALA A 255 -12.55 9.52 14.92
CA ALA A 255 -11.49 8.55 15.14
C ALA A 255 -10.84 8.05 13.84
N GLN A 256 -11.56 8.05 12.72
CA GLN A 256 -11.02 7.68 11.40
C GLN A 256 -9.80 8.52 10.99
N GLN A 257 -9.70 9.78 11.45
CA GLN A 257 -8.55 10.64 11.16
C GLN A 257 -7.32 10.29 11.99
N PHE A 258 -7.52 9.51 13.04
CA PHE A 258 -6.52 9.09 14.02
C PHE A 258 -6.39 7.57 14.05
N SER A 259 -6.86 6.85 13.03
CA SER A 259 -6.66 5.41 12.93
C SER A 259 -5.65 5.05 11.85
N VAL A 260 -5.07 3.87 12.01
CA VAL A 260 -4.14 3.24 11.06
C VAL A 260 -4.56 1.79 10.85
N ASN A 261 -4.43 1.32 9.61
CA ASN A 261 -4.72 -0.06 9.27
C ASN A 261 -3.42 -0.87 9.38
N LEU A 262 -3.41 -1.86 10.26
CA LEU A 262 -2.26 -2.71 10.52
C LEU A 262 -2.52 -4.12 10.04
N TYR A 263 -1.54 -4.71 9.35
CA TYR A 263 -1.60 -6.12 8.96
C TYR A 263 -1.31 -7.04 10.15
N LYS A 264 -1.74 -8.31 10.08
CA LYS A 264 -1.53 -9.32 11.14
C LYS A 264 -0.07 -9.43 11.62
N ASN A 265 0.89 -9.33 10.70
CA ASN A 265 2.32 -9.36 11.02
C ASN A 265 2.80 -8.09 11.74
N GLU A 266 2.22 -6.92 11.44
CA GLU A 266 2.52 -5.68 12.16
C GLU A 266 1.95 -5.75 13.59
N ILE A 267 0.75 -6.28 13.75
CA ILE A 267 0.13 -6.53 15.07
C ILE A 267 1.02 -7.46 15.92
N GLN A 268 1.50 -8.56 15.34
CA GLN A 268 2.41 -9.50 16.02
C GLN A 268 3.72 -8.84 16.47
N SER A 269 4.20 -7.82 15.75
CA SER A 269 5.43 -7.11 16.09
C SER A 269 5.28 -6.12 17.26
N LEU A 270 4.05 -5.80 17.66
CA LEU A 270 3.75 -4.81 18.69
C LEU A 270 3.63 -5.41 20.10
N ASP A 271 3.96 -6.70 20.31
CA ASP A 271 4.02 -7.37 21.63
C ASP A 271 2.91 -6.95 22.63
N ASN A 272 1.65 -7.13 22.22
CA ASN A 272 0.45 -6.74 22.98
C ASN A 272 0.25 -5.22 23.21
N GLY A 273 0.89 -4.38 22.41
CA GLY A 273 0.70 -2.92 22.41
C GLY A 273 -0.65 -2.44 21.90
N ILE A 274 -1.56 -3.35 21.54
CA ILE A 274 -2.92 -3.06 21.09
C ILE A 274 -3.91 -3.61 22.12
N TYR A 275 -4.85 -2.78 22.55
CA TYR A 275 -5.86 -3.14 23.55
C TYR A 275 -7.27 -2.72 23.10
N SER A 276 -8.29 -3.41 23.61
CA SER A 276 -9.69 -3.05 23.36
C SER A 276 -10.14 -1.91 24.28
N ILE A 277 -10.88 -0.94 23.74
CA ILE A 277 -11.48 0.14 24.51
C ILE A 277 -12.82 -0.35 25.08
N GLY A 278 -12.80 -0.90 26.29
CA GLY A 278 -13.99 -1.48 26.92
C GLY A 278 -14.67 -2.53 26.03
N ASP A 279 -16.00 -2.53 26.03
CA ASP A 279 -16.84 -3.45 25.24
C ASP A 279 -17.23 -2.89 23.85
N THR A 280 -16.59 -1.79 23.42
CA THR A 280 -16.95 -1.10 22.16
C THR A 280 -16.50 -1.85 20.90
N GLY A 281 -15.59 -2.83 21.05
CA GLY A 281 -14.94 -3.52 19.93
C GLY A 281 -13.88 -2.67 19.19
N VAL A 282 -13.61 -1.45 19.65
CA VAL A 282 -12.58 -0.56 19.08
C VAL A 282 -11.23 -0.91 19.68
N LEU A 283 -10.20 -1.02 18.83
CA LEU A 283 -8.83 -1.26 19.25
C LEU A 283 -8.03 0.05 19.30
N ALA A 284 -7.26 0.23 20.35
CA ALA A 284 -6.34 1.35 20.55
C ALA A 284 -4.89 0.88 20.67
N LEU A 285 -3.98 1.74 20.26
CA LEU A 285 -2.54 1.55 20.39
C LEU A 285 -2.03 2.22 21.67
N ALA A 286 -1.19 1.53 22.43
CA ALA A 286 -0.49 2.12 23.57
C ALA A 286 0.49 3.21 23.13
N ASP A 287 0.60 4.28 23.93
CA ASP A 287 1.35 5.51 23.61
C ASP A 287 2.80 5.24 23.21
N MET A 288 3.45 4.29 23.88
CA MET A 288 4.85 3.91 23.64
C MET A 288 5.13 3.35 22.24
N TYR A 289 4.10 2.89 21.52
CA TYR A 289 4.22 2.34 20.17
C TYR A 289 3.93 3.35 19.06
N TYR A 290 3.65 4.62 19.40
CA TYR A 290 3.44 5.68 18.42
C TYR A 290 4.56 6.71 18.47
N SER A 291 5.47 6.64 17.51
CA SER A 291 6.53 7.62 17.33
C SER A 291 6.02 8.89 16.61
N PRO A 292 6.38 10.10 17.07
CA PRO A 292 6.11 11.33 16.33
C PRO A 292 6.88 11.40 15.00
N GLU A 293 7.98 10.66 14.86
CA GLU A 293 8.73 10.62 13.61
C GLU A 293 8.21 9.55 12.65
N TYR A 294 7.99 8.33 13.15
CA TYR A 294 7.72 7.18 12.30
C TYR A 294 6.25 6.74 12.25
N GLY A 295 5.41 7.23 13.17
CA GLY A 295 4.06 6.71 13.40
C GLY A 295 4.12 5.42 14.21
N VAL A 296 3.29 4.43 13.86
CA VAL A 296 3.34 3.11 14.54
C VAL A 296 4.69 2.44 14.33
N ALA A 297 5.38 2.13 15.43
CA ALA A 297 6.68 1.48 15.44
C ALA A 297 6.82 0.53 16.66
N PRO A 298 7.41 -0.66 16.48
CA PRO A 298 7.79 -1.54 17.60
C PRO A 298 8.81 -0.89 18.54
N LEU A 299 8.88 -1.35 19.80
CA LEU A 299 9.81 -0.82 20.80
C LEU A 299 11.28 -1.19 20.53
N THR A 300 11.53 -2.29 19.83
CA THR A 300 12.88 -2.70 19.38
C THR A 300 13.50 -1.74 18.36
N ASP A 301 12.69 -0.80 17.88
CA ASP A 301 12.93 0.08 16.75
C ASP A 301 13.17 1.54 17.22
N ASN A 302 13.24 1.76 18.55
CA ASN A 302 13.67 2.99 19.21
C ASN A 302 15.15 2.86 19.62
N GLU A 303 15.98 3.76 19.09
CA GLU A 303 17.26 4.11 19.72
C GLU A 303 17.01 4.61 21.16
N PRO A 304 17.99 4.44 22.08
CA PRO A 304 17.77 4.59 23.51
C PRO A 304 17.19 5.96 23.87
N VAL A 305 16.16 5.93 24.73
CA VAL A 305 15.65 7.11 25.42
C VAL A 305 16.83 7.71 26.20
N ILE A 306 17.39 8.80 25.71
CA ILE A 306 18.31 9.62 26.48
C ILE A 306 17.42 10.40 27.45
N PHE A 307 17.49 10.03 28.73
CA PHE A 307 16.96 10.80 29.85
C PHE A 307 17.62 12.18 29.94
#